data_AF-A0A2D8A8U2-F1
#
_entry.id   AF-A0A2D8A8U2-F1
#
_cell.length_a   1.000
_cell.length_b   1.000
_cell.length_c   1.000
_cell.angle_alpha   90.00
_cell.angle_beta   90.00
_cell.angle_gamma   90.00
#
_symmetry.space_group_name_H-M   'P 1'
#
loop_
_entity.id
_entity.type
_entity.pdbx_description
1 polymer ?
#
loop_
_entity_poly.entity_id
_entity_poly.type
_entity_poly.pdbx_seq_one_letter_code
_entity_poly.pdbx_strand_id
1 'polypeptide(L)'
;MDFAERFDEGKLKQRDHDEWTNLLDRMATGDNPYFRLMEDIYAQLSVFEEIEYPSKEKLEFFAEIQSYSISDGRAGRGNNKLLKKALGKFGKVGKAAKKGLKVYTKATKDSGSGDDNDKVLDDSVKAVDAYKQALAEVAFKASSRSQSLDSITTLFTNPDAPEKGNGPVASAWVSVKQLQSLVGRPVSTTRLFWKLFTGPIDTAYDYMQRESSCEIQTRWENNVLAALDGVPRNELGNTLVGEGGLLWNFVNTEVSPFVSKEYKRGYVKSDVNSRSLQLTETFLDIVNKASNGAFVVGNEFVVSMNALPSGANPDAKVSPYATFIDLHCSDGTQTMANYNYPTQHDFRWSLETCGDVTLRIDIGQLTLLKDYNGVKGFSKFLVDFQDGRRVFTPDDFPNQRAQLANLGVRYIDLNYEIHGQRPVVQMLDTVPLDMPPTIAYCW
;
A
#
# COMPACT_ATOMS: atom_id res chain seq x y z
N MET A 1 29.87 -12.04 -17.99
CA MET A 1 29.43 -10.78 -17.36
C MET A 1 27.94 -10.81 -17.02
N ASP A 2 27.12 -11.46 -17.84
CA ASP A 2 25.66 -11.60 -17.65
C ASP A 2 25.25 -12.09 -16.25
N PHE A 3 25.97 -13.05 -15.67
CA PHE A 3 25.74 -13.49 -14.29
C PHE A 3 25.86 -12.34 -13.28
N ALA A 4 26.93 -11.54 -13.37
CA ALA A 4 27.16 -10.42 -12.46
C ALA A 4 26.10 -9.31 -12.65
N GLU A 5 25.62 -9.11 -13.88
CA GLU A 5 24.53 -8.17 -14.16
C GLU A 5 23.20 -8.62 -13.55
N ARG A 6 22.98 -9.93 -13.41
CA ARG A 6 21.75 -10.52 -12.85
C ARG A 6 21.90 -11.01 -11.41
N PHE A 7 23.03 -10.74 -10.77
CA PHE A 7 23.35 -11.29 -9.45
C PHE A 7 22.31 -10.96 -8.37
N ASP A 8 21.76 -9.74 -8.43
CA ASP A 8 20.72 -9.25 -7.53
C ASP A 8 19.44 -10.11 -7.57
N GLU A 9 19.16 -10.83 -8.66
CA GLU A 9 18.01 -11.76 -8.74
C GLU A 9 18.13 -12.94 -7.74
N GLY A 10 19.34 -13.23 -7.25
CA GLY A 10 19.58 -14.29 -6.27
C GLY A 10 18.83 -14.07 -4.94
N LYS A 11 18.59 -12.82 -4.54
CA LYS A 11 17.82 -12.52 -3.31
C LYS A 11 16.37 -12.98 -3.41
N LEU A 12 15.80 -13.08 -4.61
CA LEU A 12 14.44 -13.58 -4.83
C LEU A 12 14.27 -15.06 -4.49
N LYS A 13 15.37 -15.78 -4.22
CA LYS A 13 15.34 -17.18 -3.76
C LYS A 13 15.11 -17.33 -2.26
N GLN A 14 15.19 -16.26 -1.48
CA GLN A 14 14.88 -16.31 -0.05
C GLN A 14 13.37 -16.56 0.14
N ARG A 15 13.03 -17.57 0.92
CA ARG A 15 11.68 -18.15 1.02
C ARG A 15 10.85 -17.56 2.15
N ASP A 16 11.50 -17.22 3.25
CA ASP A 16 10.85 -16.80 4.48
C ASP A 16 11.59 -15.65 5.16
N HIS A 17 10.97 -15.12 6.21
CA HIS A 17 11.51 -14.01 6.99
C HIS A 17 12.92 -14.30 7.54
N ASP A 18 13.20 -15.53 7.95
CA ASP A 18 14.48 -15.87 8.58
C ASP A 18 15.61 -15.93 7.54
N GLU A 19 15.36 -16.50 6.36
CA GLU A 19 16.31 -16.47 5.23
C GLU A 19 16.61 -15.03 4.80
N TRP A 20 15.59 -14.18 4.73
CA TRP A 20 15.75 -12.76 4.42
C TRP A 20 16.50 -11.98 5.49
N THR A 21 16.24 -12.27 6.77
CA THR A 21 16.97 -11.67 7.91
C THR A 21 18.44 -12.06 7.86
N ASN A 22 18.74 -13.35 7.65
CA ASN A 22 20.10 -13.85 7.50
C ASN A 22 20.81 -13.20 6.31
N LEU A 23 20.13 -13.02 5.18
CA LEU A 23 20.68 -12.33 4.02
C LEU A 23 21.01 -10.87 4.34
N LEU A 24 20.11 -10.15 5.01
CA LEU A 24 20.32 -8.76 5.41
C LEU A 24 21.51 -8.64 6.38
N ASP A 25 21.60 -9.54 7.36
CA ASP A 25 22.72 -9.56 8.30
C ASP A 25 24.07 -9.76 7.63
N ARG A 26 24.12 -10.60 6.58
CA ARG A 26 25.35 -10.79 5.79
C ARG A 26 25.77 -9.54 5.04
N MET A 27 24.87 -8.60 4.75
CA MET A 27 25.26 -7.32 4.12
C MET A 27 26.18 -6.48 5.01
N ALA A 28 26.10 -6.67 6.33
CA ALA A 28 26.86 -5.92 7.32
C ALA A 28 28.28 -6.47 7.57
N THR A 29 28.57 -7.70 7.12
CA THR A 29 29.78 -8.44 7.51
C THR A 29 30.74 -8.64 6.35
N GLY A 30 31.90 -9.27 6.62
CA GLY A 30 32.84 -9.70 5.58
C GLY A 30 32.29 -10.81 4.67
N ASP A 31 31.11 -11.35 4.99
CA ASP A 31 30.42 -12.35 4.19
C ASP A 31 29.44 -11.76 3.18
N ASN A 32 29.48 -10.43 2.99
CA ASN A 32 28.65 -9.70 2.05
C ASN A 32 28.81 -10.27 0.63
N PRO A 33 27.76 -10.87 0.06
CA PRO A 33 27.84 -11.60 -1.20
C PRO A 33 28.15 -10.68 -2.40
N TYR A 34 27.75 -9.41 -2.36
CA TYR A 34 28.05 -8.46 -3.43
C TYR A 34 29.53 -8.06 -3.42
N PHE A 35 30.08 -7.79 -2.24
CA PHE A 35 31.49 -7.41 -2.10
C PHE A 35 32.40 -8.58 -2.47
N ARG A 36 32.07 -9.80 -2.02
CA ARG A 36 32.76 -11.03 -2.44
C ARG A 36 32.72 -11.24 -3.94
N LEU A 37 31.57 -11.07 -4.58
CA LEU A 37 31.49 -11.20 -6.03
C LEU A 37 32.39 -10.19 -6.75
N MET A 38 32.43 -8.94 -6.29
CA MET A 38 33.32 -7.93 -6.89
C MET A 38 34.80 -8.31 -6.77
N GLU A 39 35.21 -8.82 -5.61
CA GLU A 39 36.57 -9.34 -5.38
C GLU A 39 36.86 -10.57 -6.25
N ASP A 40 35.92 -11.51 -6.34
CA ASP A 40 36.05 -12.74 -7.13
C ASP A 40 36.16 -12.44 -8.63
N ILE A 41 35.34 -11.53 -9.16
CA ILE A 41 35.42 -11.08 -10.56
C ILE A 41 36.81 -10.50 -10.83
N TYR A 42 37.30 -9.63 -9.95
CA TYR A 42 38.64 -9.05 -10.12
C TYR A 42 39.73 -10.13 -10.04
N ALA A 43 39.71 -10.98 -9.02
CA ALA A 43 40.71 -12.02 -8.82
C ALA A 43 40.78 -12.99 -10.02
N GLN A 44 39.63 -13.46 -10.51
CA GLN A 44 39.57 -14.40 -11.62
C GLN A 44 39.95 -13.77 -12.97
N LEU A 45 39.62 -12.50 -13.19
CA LEU A 45 39.90 -11.81 -14.45
C LEU A 45 41.27 -11.12 -14.49
N SER A 46 41.92 -10.92 -13.34
CA SER A 46 43.24 -10.27 -13.23
C SER A 46 44.35 -10.97 -14.01
N VAL A 47 44.23 -12.29 -14.20
CA VAL A 47 45.17 -13.10 -15.00
C VAL A 47 45.11 -12.74 -16.49
N PHE A 48 44.01 -12.13 -16.94
CA PHE A 48 43.79 -11.73 -18.32
C PHE A 48 43.97 -10.21 -18.48
N GLU A 49 45.20 -9.73 -18.29
CA GLU A 49 45.53 -8.29 -18.30
C GLU A 49 45.08 -7.57 -19.59
N GLU A 50 45.04 -8.26 -20.72
CA GLU A 50 44.66 -7.70 -22.04
C GLU A 50 43.14 -7.65 -22.28
N ILE A 51 42.33 -8.34 -21.49
CA ILE A 51 40.87 -8.33 -21.67
C ILE A 51 40.31 -7.05 -21.07
N GLU A 52 39.65 -6.25 -21.91
CA GLU A 52 38.84 -5.13 -21.49
C GLU A 52 37.43 -5.60 -21.19
N TYR A 53 36.92 -5.23 -20.01
CA TYR A 53 35.57 -5.59 -19.59
C TYR A 53 34.95 -4.45 -18.77
N PRO A 54 33.61 -4.34 -18.75
CA PRO A 54 32.93 -3.31 -17.98
C PRO A 54 33.39 -3.30 -16.53
N SER A 55 33.70 -2.11 -16.02
CA SER A 55 34.06 -1.86 -14.62
C SER A 55 35.40 -2.45 -14.15
N LYS A 56 36.28 -2.94 -15.05
CA LYS A 56 37.61 -3.47 -14.71
C LYS A 56 38.38 -2.61 -13.71
N GLU A 57 38.61 -1.35 -14.06
CA GLU A 57 39.35 -0.41 -13.21
C GLU A 57 38.66 -0.18 -11.86
N LYS A 58 37.32 -0.28 -11.80
CA LYS A 58 36.55 -0.02 -10.56
C LYS A 58 36.61 -1.20 -9.62
N LEU A 59 36.59 -2.40 -10.18
CA LEU A 59 36.74 -3.65 -9.45
C LEU A 59 38.16 -3.80 -8.90
N GLU A 60 39.18 -3.44 -9.68
CA GLU A 60 40.58 -3.34 -9.21
C GLU A 60 40.70 -2.35 -8.04
N PHE A 61 40.19 -1.14 -8.23
CA PHE A 61 40.18 -0.10 -7.19
C PHE A 61 39.46 -0.56 -5.91
N PHE A 62 38.32 -1.23 -6.03
CA PHE A 62 37.58 -1.72 -4.88
C PHE A 62 38.31 -2.85 -4.15
N ALA A 63 38.88 -3.82 -4.86
CA ALA A 63 39.68 -4.89 -4.27
C ALA A 63 40.89 -4.32 -3.50
N GLU A 64 41.48 -3.24 -4.00
CA GLU A 64 42.55 -2.53 -3.29
C GLU A 64 42.03 -1.85 -2.01
N ILE A 65 40.92 -1.10 -2.07
CA ILE A 65 40.31 -0.48 -0.88
C ILE A 65 39.98 -1.52 0.18
N GLN A 66 39.46 -2.68 -0.23
CA GLN A 66 39.09 -3.76 0.68
C GLN A 66 40.25 -4.19 1.57
N SER A 67 41.48 -4.19 1.04
CA SER A 67 42.69 -4.52 1.81
C SER A 67 43.04 -3.52 2.94
N TYR A 68 42.50 -2.30 2.87
CA TYR A 68 42.70 -1.24 3.88
C TYR A 68 41.46 -0.97 4.74
N SER A 69 40.28 -1.35 4.24
CA SER A 69 38.98 -1.15 4.90
C SER A 69 38.71 -2.18 6.00
N ILE A 70 37.77 -1.89 6.89
CA ILE A 70 37.28 -2.87 7.85
C ILE A 70 36.52 -3.99 7.12
N SER A 71 36.73 -5.25 7.51
CA SER A 71 36.02 -6.37 6.91
C SER A 71 34.57 -6.46 7.38
N ASP A 72 34.28 -6.06 8.62
CA ASP A 72 32.95 -6.13 9.23
C ASP A 72 32.51 -4.74 9.71
N GLY A 73 31.36 -4.27 9.22
CA GLY A 73 30.80 -2.97 9.59
C GLY A 73 30.38 -2.87 11.05
N ARG A 74 30.19 -4.01 11.74
CA ARG A 74 29.87 -4.08 13.18
C ARG A 74 31.08 -3.81 14.06
N ALA A 75 32.29 -3.92 13.53
CA ALA A 75 33.51 -3.51 14.23
C ALA A 75 33.58 -1.98 14.31
N GLY A 76 32.86 -1.38 15.28
CA GLY A 76 32.77 0.06 15.46
C GLY A 76 34.14 0.76 15.57
N ARG A 77 34.26 1.98 15.01
CA ARG A 77 35.41 2.92 15.00
C ARG A 77 36.76 2.34 15.48
N GLY A 78 37.27 1.36 14.73
CA GLY A 78 38.55 0.73 14.99
C GLY A 78 39.73 1.51 14.43
N ASN A 79 40.24 2.47 15.19
CA ASN A 79 41.60 3.04 15.09
C ASN A 79 42.07 3.61 13.74
N ASN A 80 41.99 4.94 13.61
CA ASN A 80 42.86 5.78 12.75
C ASN A 80 44.37 5.44 12.82
N LYS A 81 44.79 4.65 13.83
CA LYS A 81 46.15 4.13 14.02
C LYS A 81 46.53 2.99 13.08
N LEU A 82 45.59 2.17 12.61
CA LEU A 82 45.87 1.08 11.67
C LEU A 82 46.10 1.61 10.25
N LEU A 83 45.28 2.58 9.84
CA LEU A 83 45.41 3.30 8.57
C LEU A 83 46.80 3.97 8.43
N LYS A 84 47.25 4.70 9.46
CA LYS A 84 48.60 5.32 9.49
C LYS A 84 49.76 4.33 9.48
N LYS A 85 49.59 3.12 10.06
CA LYS A 85 50.64 2.07 10.08
C LYS A 85 50.68 1.26 8.79
N ALA A 86 49.53 1.05 8.13
CA ALA A 86 49.46 0.42 6.83
C ALA A 86 50.03 1.34 5.74
N LEU A 87 49.67 2.63 5.76
CA LEU A 87 50.17 3.67 4.84
C LEU A 87 51.65 4.00 5.04
N GLY A 88 52.18 3.90 6.26
CA GLY A 88 53.60 4.17 6.56
C GLY A 88 54.60 3.12 6.05
N LYS A 89 54.15 1.98 5.47
CA LYS A 89 55.03 0.86 5.02
C LYS A 89 55.04 0.64 3.50
N PHE A 90 54.69 1.64 2.71
CA PHE A 90 54.51 1.53 1.24
C PHE A 90 55.81 1.55 0.41
N GLY A 91 56.63 0.51 0.53
CA GLY A 91 57.81 0.37 -0.31
C GLY A 91 57.56 -0.25 -1.70
N LYS A 92 56.61 -1.19 -1.85
CA LYS A 92 56.61 -2.07 -3.05
C LYS A 92 55.26 -2.50 -3.66
N VAL A 93 54.11 -2.32 -2.99
CA VAL A 93 52.78 -2.73 -3.52
C VAL A 93 51.97 -1.55 -4.12
N GLY A 94 52.30 -0.30 -3.78
CA GLY A 94 51.57 0.91 -4.22
C GLY A 94 51.77 1.38 -5.67
N LYS A 95 52.31 0.56 -6.59
CA LYS A 95 52.45 0.95 -8.01
C LYS A 95 51.16 0.77 -8.82
N ALA A 96 50.32 -0.21 -8.46
CA ALA A 96 48.99 -0.42 -9.06
C ALA A 96 47.99 0.65 -8.55
N ALA A 97 48.00 0.89 -7.23
CA ALA A 97 47.36 2.03 -6.55
C ALA A 97 47.52 3.35 -7.31
N LYS A 98 48.77 3.72 -7.57
CA LYS A 98 49.12 4.95 -8.25
C LYS A 98 48.78 4.92 -9.75
N LYS A 99 48.49 3.79 -10.37
CA LYS A 99 48.04 3.71 -11.77
C LYS A 99 46.53 3.82 -11.85
N GLY A 100 45.77 3.00 -11.12
CA GLY A 100 44.30 3.06 -11.09
C GLY A 100 43.82 4.44 -10.64
N LEU A 101 44.37 4.96 -9.54
CA LEU A 101 44.02 6.29 -9.04
C LEU A 101 44.47 7.43 -9.95
N LYS A 102 45.61 7.31 -10.66
CA LYS A 102 46.05 8.31 -11.66
C LYS A 102 45.14 8.36 -12.87
N VAL A 103 44.56 7.23 -13.28
CA VAL A 103 43.58 7.19 -14.38
C VAL A 103 42.30 7.90 -13.94
N TYR A 104 41.83 7.65 -12.72
CA TYR A 104 40.65 8.33 -12.18
C TYR A 104 40.85 9.83 -11.96
N THR A 105 41.97 10.25 -11.39
CA THR A 105 42.25 11.68 -11.18
C THR A 105 42.45 12.41 -12.50
N LYS A 106 43.16 11.84 -13.49
CA LYS A 106 43.26 12.43 -14.85
C LYS A 106 41.92 12.58 -15.56
N ALA A 107 40.97 11.68 -15.33
CA ALA A 107 39.65 11.73 -15.95
C ALA A 107 38.69 12.75 -15.29
N THR A 108 39.00 13.23 -14.08
CA THR A 108 38.07 14.05 -13.28
C THR A 108 38.61 15.42 -12.86
N LYS A 109 39.93 15.68 -12.93
CA LYS A 109 40.53 17.01 -12.77
C LYS A 109 41.96 17.08 -13.31
N ASP A 110 42.35 18.27 -13.77
CA ASP A 110 43.69 18.57 -14.28
C ASP A 110 44.77 18.27 -13.23
N SER A 111 45.92 17.79 -13.70
CA SER A 111 46.97 17.07 -12.96
C SER A 111 47.30 17.57 -11.54
N GLY A 112 46.94 16.76 -10.52
CA GLY A 112 47.36 16.92 -9.12
C GLY A 112 48.62 16.14 -8.76
N SER A 113 49.33 16.63 -7.74
CA SER A 113 50.61 16.12 -7.23
C SER A 113 50.47 14.75 -6.54
N GLY A 114 51.59 14.10 -6.20
CA GLY A 114 51.57 12.78 -5.53
C GLY A 114 50.81 12.75 -4.19
N ASP A 115 50.68 13.89 -3.52
CA ASP A 115 49.99 14.05 -2.23
C ASP A 115 48.46 13.98 -2.35
N ASP A 116 47.92 14.39 -3.51
CA ASP A 116 46.48 14.36 -3.79
C ASP A 116 45.96 12.93 -3.98
N ASN A 117 46.79 12.03 -4.52
CA ASN A 117 46.41 10.63 -4.73
C ASN A 117 46.33 9.85 -3.42
N ASP A 118 47.29 10.02 -2.51
CA ASP A 118 47.28 9.32 -1.23
C ASP A 118 46.07 9.78 -0.37
N LYS A 119 45.63 11.04 -0.53
CA LYS A 119 44.41 11.58 0.10
C LYS A 119 43.12 11.02 -0.48
N VAL A 120 43.00 10.89 -1.81
CA VAL A 120 41.80 10.29 -2.44
C VAL A 120 41.63 8.83 -2.03
N LEU A 121 42.72 8.07 -1.90
CA LEU A 121 42.68 6.70 -1.40
C LEU A 121 42.20 6.66 0.06
N ASP A 122 42.79 7.47 0.94
CA ASP A 122 42.40 7.59 2.36
C ASP A 122 40.92 7.95 2.54
N ASP A 123 40.43 8.94 1.79
CA ASP A 123 39.02 9.36 1.86
C ASP A 123 38.07 8.32 1.25
N SER A 124 38.52 7.54 0.26
CA SER A 124 37.72 6.45 -0.32
C SER A 124 37.60 5.26 0.65
N VAL A 125 38.68 4.92 1.36
CA VAL A 125 38.64 3.90 2.42
C VAL A 125 37.66 4.32 3.53
N LYS A 126 37.72 5.58 3.97
CA LYS A 126 36.76 6.11 4.96
C LYS A 126 35.32 6.03 4.47
N ALA A 127 35.06 6.37 3.20
CA ALA A 127 33.72 6.31 2.63
C ALA A 127 33.19 4.86 2.58
N VAL A 128 34.03 3.88 2.22
CA VAL A 128 33.65 2.46 2.22
C VAL A 128 33.46 1.91 3.63
N ASP A 129 34.30 2.29 4.59
CA ASP A 129 34.13 1.92 6.00
C ASP A 129 32.83 2.49 6.58
N ALA A 130 32.53 3.77 6.28
CA ALA A 130 31.28 4.41 6.67
C ALA A 130 30.07 3.73 6.03
N TYR A 131 30.18 3.31 4.76
CA TYR A 131 29.14 2.55 4.08
C TYR A 131 28.88 1.20 4.77
N LYS A 132 29.92 0.44 5.08
CA LYS A 132 29.82 -0.84 5.81
C LYS A 132 29.21 -0.67 7.20
N GLN A 133 29.61 0.37 7.94
CA GLN A 133 29.02 0.71 9.24
C GLN A 133 27.54 1.07 9.11
N ALA A 134 27.17 1.85 8.09
CA ALA A 134 25.77 2.17 7.82
C ALA A 134 24.97 0.91 7.49
N LEU A 135 25.51 -0.03 6.70
CA LEU A 135 24.86 -1.32 6.44
C LEU A 135 24.68 -2.17 7.70
N ALA A 136 25.64 -2.12 8.63
CA ALA A 136 25.50 -2.78 9.93
C ALA A 136 24.40 -2.14 10.79
N GLU A 137 24.29 -0.82 10.81
CA GLU A 137 23.19 -0.12 11.47
C GLU A 137 21.84 -0.40 10.79
N VAL A 138 21.80 -0.49 9.46
CA VAL A 138 20.62 -0.90 8.69
C VAL A 138 20.16 -2.28 9.13
N ALA A 139 21.03 -3.29 9.11
CA ALA A 139 20.68 -4.65 9.52
C ALA A 139 20.17 -4.71 10.96
N PHE A 140 20.83 -4.00 11.88
CA PHE A 140 20.41 -3.95 13.29
C PHE A 140 19.03 -3.30 13.46
N LYS A 141 18.79 -2.15 12.81
CA LYS A 141 17.56 -1.38 12.98
C LYS A 141 16.38 -1.91 12.14
N ALA A 142 16.63 -2.62 11.04
CA ALA A 142 15.60 -3.22 10.20
C ALA A 142 14.73 -4.25 10.95
N SER A 143 15.26 -4.85 12.02
CA SER A 143 14.49 -5.70 12.94
C SER A 143 13.29 -4.99 13.57
N SER A 144 13.31 -3.66 13.62
CA SER A 144 12.19 -2.82 14.01
C SER A 144 11.35 -2.46 12.80
N ARG A 145 10.12 -2.98 12.76
CA ARG A 145 9.12 -2.72 11.72
C ARG A 145 8.84 -1.24 11.47
N SER A 146 8.71 -0.45 12.54
CA SER A 146 8.49 0.99 12.44
C SER A 146 9.67 1.70 11.77
N GLN A 147 10.92 1.32 12.07
CA GLN A 147 12.09 1.91 11.43
C GLN A 147 12.24 1.49 9.97
N SER A 148 11.84 0.26 9.64
CA SER A 148 11.72 -0.20 8.26
C SER A 148 10.69 0.65 7.49
N LEU A 149 9.52 0.90 8.09
CA LEU A 149 8.49 1.76 7.53
C LEU A 149 8.97 3.19 7.32
N ASP A 150 9.64 3.81 8.30
CA ASP A 150 10.17 5.17 8.16
C ASP A 150 11.18 5.30 7.01
N SER A 151 12.04 4.29 6.85
CA SER A 151 13.04 4.24 5.78
C SER A 151 12.39 4.11 4.40
N ILE A 152 11.35 3.30 4.30
CA ILE A 152 10.59 3.08 3.07
C ILE A 152 9.70 4.29 2.74
N THR A 153 9.03 4.90 3.72
CA THR A 153 8.33 6.18 3.56
C THR A 153 9.25 7.26 3.01
N THR A 154 10.47 7.35 3.53
CA THR A 154 11.48 8.31 3.05
C THR A 154 11.83 8.07 1.58
N LEU A 155 12.03 6.81 1.18
CA LEU A 155 12.31 6.44 -0.22
C LEU A 155 11.14 6.84 -1.14
N PHE A 156 9.90 6.55 -0.74
CA PHE A 156 8.72 6.89 -1.55
C PHE A 156 8.47 8.39 -1.65
N THR A 157 8.83 9.15 -0.62
CA THR A 157 8.66 10.61 -0.59
C THR A 157 9.78 11.32 -1.36
N ASN A 158 11.02 10.83 -1.29
CA ASN A 158 12.21 11.46 -1.87
C ASN A 158 13.04 10.48 -2.71
N PRO A 159 12.50 9.92 -3.80
CA PRO A 159 13.13 8.83 -4.55
C PRO A 159 14.46 9.22 -5.21
N ASP A 160 14.61 10.48 -5.61
CA ASP A 160 15.79 10.97 -6.34
C ASP A 160 16.95 11.41 -5.43
N ALA A 161 16.69 11.58 -4.13
CA ALA A 161 17.67 12.07 -3.16
C ALA A 161 17.59 11.31 -1.83
N PRO A 162 17.75 9.97 -1.84
CA PRO A 162 17.63 9.15 -0.64
C PRO A 162 18.71 9.47 0.41
N GLU A 163 19.83 10.11 0.04
CA GLU A 163 20.85 10.59 0.96
C GLU A 163 20.40 11.76 1.85
N LYS A 164 19.31 12.46 1.48
CA LYS A 164 18.75 13.57 2.28
C LYS A 164 17.79 13.09 3.36
N GLY A 165 17.49 11.79 3.38
CA GLY A 165 16.66 11.17 4.39
C GLY A 165 17.31 11.13 5.76
N ASN A 166 16.55 10.61 6.73
CA ASN A 166 17.07 10.29 8.06
C ASN A 166 17.34 8.78 8.19
N GLY A 167 18.22 8.42 9.12
CA GLY A 167 18.45 7.03 9.50
C GLY A 167 19.53 6.30 8.71
N PRO A 168 19.78 5.01 9.03
CA PRO A 168 20.94 4.27 8.53
C PRO A 168 20.99 4.10 7.01
N VAL A 169 19.84 3.94 6.35
CA VAL A 169 19.81 3.80 4.88
C VAL A 169 20.23 5.10 4.19
N ALA A 170 19.81 6.26 4.71
CA ALA A 170 20.26 7.55 4.21
C ALA A 170 21.77 7.73 4.42
N SER A 171 22.30 7.35 5.59
CA SER A 171 23.76 7.34 5.86
C SER A 171 24.54 6.44 4.88
N ALA A 172 23.95 5.31 4.49
CA ALA A 172 24.52 4.43 3.48
C ALA A 172 24.60 5.13 2.12
N TRP A 173 23.53 5.81 1.69
CA TRP A 173 23.52 6.62 0.47
C TRP A 173 24.47 7.81 0.51
N VAL A 174 24.60 8.50 1.66
CA VAL A 174 25.61 9.55 1.84
C VAL A 174 27.00 9.02 1.53
N SER A 175 27.33 7.84 2.05
CA SER A 175 28.63 7.18 1.81
C SER A 175 28.83 6.80 0.34
N VAL A 176 27.78 6.31 -0.33
CA VAL A 176 27.79 6.06 -1.78
C VAL A 176 28.04 7.35 -2.57
N LYS A 177 27.32 8.44 -2.27
CA LYS A 177 27.48 9.74 -2.95
C LYS A 177 28.86 10.35 -2.70
N GLN A 178 29.42 10.16 -1.50
CA GLN A 178 30.79 10.57 -1.18
C GLN A 178 31.80 9.77 -2.01
N LEU A 179 31.65 8.46 -2.13
CA LEU A 179 32.53 7.67 -2.99
C LEU A 179 32.40 8.10 -4.47
N GLN A 180 31.17 8.34 -4.94
CA GLN A 180 30.91 8.84 -6.30
C GLN A 180 31.56 10.21 -6.57
N SER A 181 31.70 11.08 -5.56
CA SER A 181 32.37 12.38 -5.73
C SER A 181 33.89 12.23 -5.84
N LEU A 182 34.47 11.20 -5.21
CA LEU A 182 35.89 10.89 -5.25
C LEU A 182 36.30 10.17 -6.53
N VAL A 183 35.46 9.22 -6.99
CA VAL A 183 35.86 8.29 -8.05
C VAL A 183 34.96 8.34 -9.29
N GLY A 184 33.98 9.23 -9.32
CA GLY A 184 33.07 9.43 -10.44
C GLY A 184 31.74 8.67 -10.30
N ARG A 185 30.71 9.22 -10.93
CA ARG A 185 29.33 8.70 -10.90
C ARG A 185 29.15 7.47 -11.80
N PRO A 186 28.04 6.73 -11.67
CA PRO A 186 27.71 5.63 -12.56
C PRO A 186 27.59 6.11 -14.02
N VAL A 187 28.34 5.48 -14.92
CA VAL A 187 28.26 5.62 -16.37
C VAL A 187 28.19 4.23 -17.03
N SER A 188 28.00 4.14 -18.34
CA SER A 188 27.87 2.84 -19.03
C SER A 188 29.01 1.87 -18.74
N THR A 189 30.25 2.35 -18.66
CA THR A 189 31.44 1.52 -18.39
C THR A 189 31.59 1.12 -16.92
N THR A 190 31.03 1.87 -15.97
CA THR A 190 31.14 1.61 -14.52
C THR A 190 29.84 1.10 -13.88
N ARG A 191 28.79 0.90 -14.70
CA ARG A 191 27.45 0.53 -14.26
C ARG A 191 27.43 -0.75 -13.42
N LEU A 192 28.16 -1.78 -13.86
CA LEU A 192 28.20 -3.07 -13.17
C LEU A 192 28.75 -2.93 -11.75
N PHE A 193 29.88 -2.22 -11.60
CA PHE A 193 30.44 -1.94 -10.27
C PHE A 193 29.42 -1.25 -9.37
N TRP A 194 28.80 -0.16 -9.84
CA TRP A 194 27.85 0.58 -9.00
C TRP A 194 26.60 -0.23 -8.67
N LYS A 195 26.11 -1.05 -9.60
CA LYS A 195 25.00 -1.99 -9.35
C LYS A 195 25.34 -2.99 -8.24
N LEU A 196 26.53 -3.57 -8.27
CA LEU A 196 26.97 -4.50 -7.22
C LEU A 196 27.27 -3.77 -5.90
N PHE A 197 27.88 -2.59 -5.97
CA PHE A 197 28.23 -1.80 -4.80
C PHE A 197 26.99 -1.30 -4.04
N THR A 198 25.91 -0.94 -4.73
CA THR A 198 24.63 -0.55 -4.08
C THR A 198 23.69 -1.72 -3.80
N GLY A 199 23.97 -2.91 -4.33
CA GLY A 199 23.18 -4.13 -4.10
C GLY A 199 22.82 -4.41 -2.63
N PRO A 200 23.72 -4.18 -1.65
CA PRO A 200 23.37 -4.31 -0.23
C PRO A 200 22.26 -3.34 0.24
N ILE A 201 22.22 -2.12 -0.29
CA ILE A 201 21.12 -1.17 -0.03
C ILE A 201 19.83 -1.68 -0.68
N ASP A 202 19.91 -2.18 -1.91
CA ASP A 202 18.74 -2.72 -2.61
C ASP A 202 18.13 -3.92 -1.87
N THR A 203 18.97 -4.82 -1.34
CA THR A 203 18.54 -5.92 -0.46
C THR A 203 17.87 -5.40 0.81
N ALA A 204 18.43 -4.35 1.43
CA ALA A 204 17.82 -3.74 2.61
C ALA A 204 16.43 -3.16 2.33
N TYR A 205 16.26 -2.44 1.20
CA TYR A 205 14.96 -1.92 0.83
C TYR A 205 13.92 -3.02 0.60
N ASP A 206 14.29 -4.12 -0.06
CA ASP A 206 13.35 -5.22 -0.34
C ASP A 206 12.90 -5.92 0.95
N TYR A 207 13.81 -6.10 1.92
CA TYR A 207 13.49 -6.57 3.26
C TYR A 207 12.56 -5.58 3.98
N MET A 208 12.96 -4.33 4.05
CA MET A 208 12.25 -3.28 4.79
C MET A 208 10.85 -3.03 4.20
N GLN A 209 10.65 -3.19 2.90
CA GLN A 209 9.34 -3.06 2.24
C GLN A 209 8.34 -4.13 2.73
N ARG A 210 8.81 -5.36 2.98
CA ARG A 210 7.98 -6.44 3.53
C ARG A 210 7.65 -6.17 4.99
N GLU A 211 8.63 -5.78 5.80
CA GLU A 211 8.39 -5.34 7.19
C GLU A 211 7.46 -4.13 7.28
N SER A 212 7.57 -3.18 6.34
CA SER A 212 6.68 -2.02 6.25
C SER A 212 5.24 -2.45 5.96
N SER A 213 5.04 -3.48 5.13
CA SER A 213 3.72 -4.03 4.86
C SER A 213 3.14 -4.68 6.13
N CYS A 214 3.96 -5.38 6.93
CA CYS A 214 3.56 -5.88 8.25
C CYS A 214 3.14 -4.74 9.18
N GLU A 215 3.94 -3.67 9.26
CA GLU A 215 3.70 -2.53 10.15
C GLU A 215 2.38 -1.84 9.80
N ILE A 216 2.14 -1.57 8.52
CA ILE A 216 0.90 -0.95 8.03
C ILE A 216 -0.31 -1.84 8.35
N GLN A 217 -0.19 -3.15 8.18
CA GLN A 217 -1.23 -4.10 8.57
C GLN A 217 -1.51 -4.05 10.09
N THR A 218 -0.49 -4.06 10.93
CA THR A 218 -0.64 -3.95 12.39
C THR A 218 -1.26 -2.60 12.81
N ARG A 219 -0.86 -1.50 12.18
CA ARG A 219 -1.46 -0.17 12.44
C ARG A 219 -2.92 -0.13 12.01
N TRP A 220 -3.28 -0.79 10.92
CA TRP A 220 -4.67 -0.90 10.49
C TRP A 220 -5.53 -1.64 11.49
N GLU A 221 -5.06 -2.79 11.97
CA GLU A 221 -5.74 -3.58 13.00
C GLU A 221 -5.95 -2.75 14.27
N ASN A 222 -4.91 -2.07 14.74
CA ASN A 222 -4.94 -1.34 16.01
C ASN A 222 -5.67 0.00 15.94
N ASN A 223 -5.52 0.74 14.85
CA ASN A 223 -6.01 2.12 14.77
C ASN A 223 -7.34 2.24 14.03
N VAL A 224 -7.71 1.24 13.22
CA VAL A 224 -8.98 1.24 12.49
C VAL A 224 -9.87 0.12 12.97
N LEU A 225 -9.47 -1.15 12.84
CA LEU A 225 -10.37 -2.27 13.17
C LEU A 225 -10.75 -2.29 14.66
N ALA A 226 -9.78 -2.09 15.57
CA ALA A 226 -10.05 -2.04 16.99
C ALA A 226 -10.91 -0.82 17.38
N ALA A 227 -10.77 0.32 16.67
CA ALA A 227 -11.57 1.52 16.90
C ALA A 227 -13.02 1.38 16.42
N LEU A 228 -13.29 0.39 15.56
CA LEU A 228 -14.65 0.05 15.11
C LEU A 228 -15.35 -0.94 16.04
N ASP A 229 -14.63 -1.58 16.95
CA ASP A 229 -15.23 -2.53 17.88
C ASP A 229 -16.23 -1.81 18.81
N GLY A 230 -17.44 -2.35 18.88
CA GLY A 230 -18.54 -1.75 19.64
C GLY A 230 -19.22 -0.52 19.01
N VAL A 231 -18.78 -0.06 17.82
CA VAL A 231 -19.46 1.06 17.13
C VAL A 231 -20.82 0.61 16.59
N PRO A 232 -21.93 1.30 16.92
CA PRO A 232 -23.25 1.00 16.37
C PRO A 232 -23.27 1.05 14.84
N ARG A 233 -24.02 0.14 14.20
CA ARG A 233 -24.04 0.04 12.72
C ARG A 233 -24.47 1.31 12.00
N ASN A 234 -25.32 2.13 12.61
CA ASN A 234 -25.78 3.43 12.09
C ASN A 234 -24.73 4.53 12.21
N GLU A 235 -23.76 4.39 13.10
CA GLU A 235 -22.66 5.34 13.25
C GLU A 235 -21.45 4.97 12.39
N LEU A 236 -21.30 3.70 12.00
CA LEU A 236 -20.16 3.19 11.22
C LEU A 236 -19.86 4.01 9.97
N GLY A 237 -20.89 4.42 9.21
CA GLY A 237 -20.70 5.19 8.00
C GLY A 237 -19.97 6.52 8.27
N ASN A 238 -20.47 7.31 9.21
CA ASN A 238 -19.84 8.57 9.58
C ASN A 238 -18.46 8.36 10.21
N THR A 239 -18.34 7.40 11.14
CA THR A 239 -17.07 7.06 11.80
C THR A 239 -15.98 6.63 10.81
N LEU A 240 -16.33 5.92 9.73
CA LEU A 240 -15.38 5.43 8.74
C LEU A 240 -15.04 6.48 7.68
N VAL A 241 -16.06 7.03 7.02
CA VAL A 241 -15.91 7.78 5.77
C VAL A 241 -16.35 9.24 5.85
N GLY A 242 -16.90 9.67 6.99
CA GLY A 242 -17.27 11.07 7.24
C GLY A 242 -16.04 11.99 7.32
N GLU A 243 -16.29 13.28 7.58
CA GLU A 243 -15.21 14.25 7.76
C GLU A 243 -14.33 13.85 8.96
N GLY A 244 -13.03 13.64 8.70
CA GLY A 244 -12.11 13.14 9.73
C GLY A 244 -12.34 11.67 10.13
N GLY A 245 -13.07 10.90 9.33
CA GLY A 245 -13.30 9.47 9.56
C GLY A 245 -12.02 8.63 9.60
N LEU A 246 -12.09 7.48 10.27
CA LEU A 246 -10.93 6.60 10.52
C LEU A 246 -10.23 6.16 9.24
N LEU A 247 -10.99 5.87 8.17
CA LEU A 247 -10.41 5.47 6.88
C LEU A 247 -9.55 6.58 6.29
N TRP A 248 -10.07 7.81 6.27
CA TRP A 248 -9.37 8.95 5.69
C TRP A 248 -8.16 9.37 6.51
N ASN A 249 -8.27 9.33 7.84
CA ASN A 249 -7.12 9.58 8.70
C ASN A 249 -6.01 8.57 8.39
N PHE A 250 -6.32 7.28 8.39
CA PHE A 250 -5.35 6.23 8.09
C PHE A 250 -4.74 6.37 6.69
N VAL A 251 -5.55 6.58 5.66
CA VAL A 251 -5.06 6.74 4.28
C VAL A 251 -4.14 7.95 4.17
N ASN A 252 -4.51 9.08 4.77
CA ASN A 252 -3.74 10.31 4.65
C ASN A 252 -2.44 10.29 5.47
N THR A 253 -2.43 9.64 6.64
CA THR A 253 -1.26 9.64 7.53
C THR A 253 -0.32 8.46 7.30
N GLU A 254 -0.86 7.26 7.08
CA GLU A 254 -0.07 6.01 7.03
C GLU A 254 0.21 5.57 5.59
N VAL A 255 -0.77 5.74 4.69
CA VAL A 255 -0.73 5.11 3.36
C VAL A 255 -0.33 6.09 2.24
N SER A 256 -0.50 7.40 2.45
CA SER A 256 -0.35 8.42 1.40
C SER A 256 0.98 8.39 0.63
N PRO A 257 2.14 8.03 1.21
CA PRO A 257 3.38 7.89 0.44
C PRO A 257 3.34 6.72 -0.57
N PHE A 258 2.52 5.70 -0.31
CA PHE A 258 2.49 4.42 -1.02
C PHE A 258 1.36 4.32 -2.05
N VAL A 259 0.51 5.34 -2.15
CA VAL A 259 -0.57 5.40 -3.13
C VAL A 259 -0.53 6.72 -3.88
N SER A 260 -1.06 6.71 -5.09
CA SER A 260 -1.26 7.91 -5.90
C SER A 260 -2.69 7.94 -6.43
N LYS A 261 -3.22 9.15 -6.63
CA LYS A 261 -4.55 9.34 -7.21
C LYS A 261 -4.41 9.57 -8.71
N GLU A 262 -4.84 8.59 -9.49
CA GLU A 262 -4.80 8.62 -10.95
C GLU A 262 -6.17 8.95 -11.55
N TYR A 263 -6.17 9.70 -12.66
CA TYR A 263 -7.40 10.04 -13.38
C TYR A 263 -8.13 8.76 -13.84
N LYS A 264 -9.44 8.68 -13.55
CA LYS A 264 -10.33 7.53 -13.83
C LYS A 264 -10.01 6.21 -13.12
N ARG A 265 -8.87 6.10 -12.44
CA ARG A 265 -8.48 4.89 -11.68
C ARG A 265 -8.59 5.07 -10.17
N GLY A 266 -8.64 6.31 -9.68
CA GLY A 266 -8.70 6.58 -8.25
C GLY A 266 -7.34 6.33 -7.60
N TYR A 267 -7.36 5.90 -6.35
CA TYR A 267 -6.18 5.46 -5.61
C TYR A 267 -5.63 4.16 -6.19
N VAL A 268 -4.36 4.19 -6.56
CA VAL A 268 -3.58 3.04 -7.02
C VAL A 268 -2.25 2.99 -6.26
N LYS A 269 -1.60 1.84 -6.26
CA LYS A 269 -0.27 1.69 -5.66
C LYS A 269 0.76 2.56 -6.37
N SER A 270 1.59 3.24 -5.60
CA SER A 270 2.77 3.92 -6.12
C SER A 270 3.88 2.91 -6.38
N ASP A 271 4.60 3.09 -7.48
CA ASP A 271 5.83 2.34 -7.78
C ASP A 271 7.03 3.30 -7.76
N VAL A 272 8.01 2.99 -6.93
CA VAL A 272 9.27 3.72 -6.83
C VAL A 272 10.41 2.73 -6.99
N ASN A 273 11.21 2.89 -8.05
CA ASN A 273 12.33 2.00 -8.35
C ASN A 273 11.89 0.52 -8.38
N SER A 274 10.75 0.22 -9.01
CA SER A 274 10.16 -1.13 -9.08
C SER A 274 9.77 -1.72 -7.73
N ARG A 275 9.51 -0.85 -6.74
CA ARG A 275 9.03 -1.21 -5.40
C ARG A 275 7.67 -0.59 -5.16
N SER A 276 6.76 -1.38 -4.61
CA SER A 276 5.43 -0.99 -4.18
C SER A 276 5.13 -1.66 -2.86
N LEU A 277 4.54 -0.95 -1.90
CA LEU A 277 3.98 -1.60 -0.72
C LEU A 277 2.94 -2.64 -1.16
N GLN A 278 2.88 -3.78 -0.47
CA GLN A 278 2.04 -4.91 -0.86
C GLN A 278 0.58 -4.73 -0.40
N LEU A 279 0.00 -3.56 -0.72
CA LEU A 279 -1.40 -3.27 -0.42
C LEU A 279 -2.33 -4.17 -1.24
N THR A 280 -3.40 -4.65 -0.60
CA THR A 280 -4.39 -5.53 -1.23
C THR A 280 -5.29 -4.76 -2.19
N GLU A 281 -5.70 -5.40 -3.28
CA GLU A 281 -6.67 -4.80 -4.21
C GLU A 281 -8.01 -4.52 -3.51
N THR A 282 -8.42 -5.41 -2.60
CA THR A 282 -9.63 -5.22 -1.77
C THR A 282 -9.61 -3.91 -0.98
N PHE A 283 -8.46 -3.57 -0.39
CA PHE A 283 -8.31 -2.31 0.34
C PHE A 283 -8.43 -1.10 -0.58
N LEU A 284 -7.75 -1.12 -1.73
CA LEU A 284 -7.80 -0.03 -2.70
C LEU A 284 -9.20 0.16 -3.28
N ASP A 285 -9.91 -0.94 -3.57
CA ASP A 285 -11.31 -0.90 -4.02
C ASP A 285 -12.22 -0.24 -2.99
N ILE A 286 -12.01 -0.52 -1.71
CA ILE A 286 -12.77 0.09 -0.61
C ILE A 286 -12.48 1.58 -0.48
N VAL A 287 -11.21 1.98 -0.54
CA VAL A 287 -10.80 3.40 -0.54
C VAL A 287 -11.43 4.14 -1.74
N ASN A 288 -11.42 3.52 -2.92
CA ASN A 288 -11.99 4.11 -4.13
C ASN A 288 -13.52 4.23 -4.07
N LYS A 289 -14.21 3.20 -3.57
CA LYS A 289 -15.65 3.23 -3.31
C LYS A 289 -16.02 4.30 -2.30
N ALA A 290 -15.31 4.35 -1.18
CA ALA A 290 -15.49 5.37 -0.14
C ALA A 290 -15.27 6.79 -0.68
N SER A 291 -14.26 7.00 -1.53
CA SER A 291 -13.99 8.30 -2.13
C SER A 291 -15.17 8.80 -2.98
N ASN A 292 -15.85 7.88 -3.67
CA ASN A 292 -17.04 8.20 -4.47
C ASN A 292 -18.30 8.41 -3.60
N GLY A 293 -18.31 7.87 -2.38
CA GLY A 293 -19.44 7.90 -1.44
C GLY A 293 -19.39 8.98 -0.38
N ALA A 294 -18.28 9.73 -0.28
CA ALA A 294 -18.08 10.72 0.77
C ALA A 294 -19.19 11.79 0.82
N PHE A 295 -19.80 12.13 -0.32
CA PHE A 295 -20.94 13.07 -0.39
C PHE A 295 -22.23 12.51 0.25
N VAL A 296 -22.39 11.19 0.36
CA VAL A 296 -23.59 10.60 0.94
C VAL A 296 -23.59 10.76 2.46
N VAL A 297 -22.42 10.72 3.08
CA VAL A 297 -22.25 10.73 4.53
C VAL A 297 -22.40 12.15 5.06
N GLY A 298 -23.16 12.32 6.14
CA GLY A 298 -23.47 13.61 6.73
C GLY A 298 -24.48 14.47 5.95
N ASN A 299 -25.09 13.96 4.88
CA ASN A 299 -26.09 14.68 4.10
C ASN A 299 -27.48 14.04 4.20
N GLU A 300 -28.52 14.88 4.17
CA GLU A 300 -29.92 14.46 4.06
C GLU A 300 -30.37 14.50 2.59
N PHE A 301 -31.13 13.49 2.18
CA PHE A 301 -31.71 13.36 0.85
C PHE A 301 -33.24 13.26 0.95
N VAL A 302 -33.92 13.96 0.04
CA VAL A 302 -35.38 13.83 -0.13
C VAL A 302 -35.65 12.91 -1.31
N VAL A 303 -36.37 11.82 -1.05
CA VAL A 303 -36.85 10.88 -2.07
C VAL A 303 -38.36 11.04 -2.20
N SER A 304 -38.80 11.59 -3.33
CA SER A 304 -40.22 11.73 -3.62
C SER A 304 -40.74 10.45 -4.26
N MET A 305 -41.82 9.91 -3.70
CA MET A 305 -42.45 8.68 -4.17
C MET A 305 -43.93 8.92 -4.46
N ASN A 306 -44.38 8.50 -5.63
CA ASN A 306 -45.78 8.45 -6.00
C ASN A 306 -46.23 7.00 -6.13
N ALA A 307 -47.24 6.62 -5.36
CA ALA A 307 -47.78 5.27 -5.33
C ALA A 307 -48.87 5.07 -6.38
N LEU A 308 -48.72 4.04 -7.19
CA LEU A 308 -49.71 3.66 -8.20
C LEU A 308 -50.58 2.50 -7.69
N PRO A 309 -51.74 2.23 -8.33
CA PRO A 309 -52.60 1.11 -7.94
C PRO A 309 -51.84 -0.22 -7.88
N SER A 310 -52.11 -0.98 -6.82
CA SER A 310 -51.51 -2.29 -6.58
C SER A 310 -52.44 -3.39 -7.06
N GLY A 311 -51.87 -4.49 -7.58
CA GLY A 311 -52.65 -5.56 -8.20
C GLY A 311 -52.23 -6.96 -7.76
N ALA A 312 -53.04 -7.93 -8.18
CA ALA A 312 -52.73 -9.35 -8.10
C ALA A 312 -53.01 -10.00 -9.46
N ASN A 313 -52.67 -11.29 -9.60
CA ASN A 313 -53.05 -12.03 -10.81
C ASN A 313 -54.58 -12.06 -11.02
N PRO A 314 -55.07 -12.03 -12.28
CA PRO A 314 -56.50 -11.90 -12.59
C PRO A 314 -57.42 -12.94 -11.93
N ASP A 315 -56.93 -14.17 -11.77
CA ASP A 315 -57.72 -15.28 -11.22
C ASP A 315 -57.71 -15.35 -9.67
N ALA A 316 -57.06 -14.40 -9.01
CA ALA A 316 -57.00 -14.37 -7.55
C ALA A 316 -58.37 -14.03 -6.95
N LYS A 317 -58.74 -14.69 -5.86
CA LYS A 317 -60.01 -14.46 -5.15
C LYS A 317 -60.03 -13.14 -4.37
N VAL A 318 -58.87 -12.52 -4.19
CA VAL A 318 -58.65 -11.28 -3.44
C VAL A 318 -57.63 -10.42 -4.17
N SER A 319 -57.66 -9.12 -3.93
CA SER A 319 -56.67 -8.16 -4.44
C SER A 319 -56.17 -7.27 -3.30
N PRO A 320 -54.93 -6.76 -3.38
CA PRO A 320 -54.44 -5.77 -2.43
C PRO A 320 -55.37 -4.55 -2.41
N TYR A 321 -55.73 -4.08 -1.22
CA TYR A 321 -56.56 -2.88 -1.06
C TYR A 321 -55.81 -1.73 -0.38
N ALA A 322 -54.69 -2.02 0.28
CA ALA A 322 -53.81 -1.01 0.85
C ALA A 322 -52.36 -1.47 0.88
N THR A 323 -51.43 -0.53 0.68
CA THR A 323 -50.00 -0.71 0.90
C THR A 323 -49.45 0.41 1.76
N PHE A 324 -48.48 0.09 2.59
CA PHE A 324 -47.84 1.02 3.50
C PHE A 324 -46.33 0.85 3.41
N ILE A 325 -45.61 1.96 3.35
CA ILE A 325 -44.15 1.99 3.44
C ILE A 325 -43.80 2.77 4.69
N ASP A 326 -43.18 2.10 5.65
CA ASP A 326 -42.72 2.68 6.91
C ASP A 326 -41.20 2.75 6.89
N LEU A 327 -40.66 3.97 6.84
CA LEU A 327 -39.23 4.25 7.01
C LEU A 327 -38.98 4.63 8.47
N HIS A 328 -38.20 3.82 9.17
CA HIS A 328 -37.89 4.04 10.58
C HIS A 328 -36.64 4.92 10.70
N CYS A 329 -36.82 6.10 11.32
CA CYS A 329 -35.73 7.02 11.62
C CYS A 329 -35.71 7.38 13.12
N SER A 330 -34.62 7.98 13.58
CA SER A 330 -34.40 8.36 14.98
C SER A 330 -35.37 9.44 15.48
N ASP A 331 -35.88 10.28 14.57
CA ASP A 331 -36.87 11.33 14.82
C ASP A 331 -38.32 10.83 14.71
N GLY A 332 -38.52 9.60 14.23
CA GLY A 332 -39.82 8.96 14.11
C GLY A 332 -39.94 8.10 12.85
N THR A 333 -41.08 7.44 12.71
CA THR A 333 -41.41 6.69 11.49
C THR A 333 -42.08 7.61 10.47
N GLN A 334 -41.57 7.60 9.24
CA GLN A 334 -42.20 8.25 8.09
C GLN A 334 -43.04 7.20 7.33
N THR A 335 -44.33 7.46 7.14
CA THR A 335 -45.27 6.49 6.56
C THR A 335 -45.93 7.03 5.30
N MET A 336 -45.81 6.28 4.20
CA MET A 336 -46.65 6.46 3.01
C MET A 336 -47.73 5.40 2.99
N ALA A 337 -49.00 5.83 3.00
CA ALA A 337 -50.17 4.95 2.85
C ALA A 337 -50.81 5.11 1.47
N ASN A 338 -51.00 4.01 0.76
CA ASN A 338 -51.67 3.95 -0.53
C ASN A 338 -52.87 3.01 -0.47
N TYR A 339 -54.07 3.54 -0.66
CA TYR A 339 -55.33 2.80 -0.68
C TYR A 339 -55.82 2.55 -2.12
N ASN A 340 -54.89 2.27 -3.05
CA ASN A 340 -55.10 2.17 -4.50
C ASN A 340 -55.54 3.47 -5.19
N TYR A 341 -55.06 4.60 -4.69
CA TYR A 341 -55.20 5.92 -5.33
C TYR A 341 -53.82 6.57 -5.42
N PRO A 342 -53.54 7.35 -6.48
CA PRO A 342 -52.29 8.10 -6.58
C PRO A 342 -52.06 8.95 -5.33
N THR A 343 -51.02 8.62 -4.59
CA THR A 343 -50.60 9.33 -3.37
C THR A 343 -49.12 9.62 -3.49
N GLN A 344 -48.75 10.87 -3.24
CA GLN A 344 -47.35 11.29 -3.18
C GLN A 344 -46.90 11.45 -1.73
N HIS A 345 -45.67 11.02 -1.44
CA HIS A 345 -45.01 11.23 -0.16
C HIS A 345 -43.52 11.51 -0.38
N ASP A 346 -42.97 12.41 0.43
CA ASP A 346 -41.55 12.74 0.43
C ASP A 346 -40.89 12.10 1.66
N PHE A 347 -39.95 11.18 1.42
CA PHE A 347 -39.13 10.60 2.48
C PHE A 347 -37.85 11.42 2.66
N ARG A 348 -37.61 11.88 3.89
CA ARG A 348 -36.32 12.45 4.30
C ARG A 348 -35.44 11.35 4.83
N TRP A 349 -34.27 11.17 4.23
CA TRP A 349 -33.38 10.08 4.60
C TRP A 349 -31.95 10.58 4.78
N SER A 350 -31.30 10.14 5.85
CA SER A 350 -29.86 10.23 6.04
C SER A 350 -29.34 8.87 6.52
N LEU A 351 -28.03 8.63 6.37
CA LEU A 351 -27.40 7.39 6.83
C LEU A 351 -27.46 7.25 8.35
N GLU A 352 -27.33 8.38 9.04
CA GLU A 352 -27.12 8.47 10.47
C GLU A 352 -28.43 8.31 11.23
N THR A 353 -29.53 8.80 10.66
CA THR A 353 -30.83 8.86 11.34
C THR A 353 -31.80 7.77 10.91
N CYS A 354 -31.67 7.19 9.71
CA CYS A 354 -32.65 6.27 9.17
C CYS A 354 -32.10 4.85 8.97
N GLY A 355 -32.98 3.85 9.07
CA GLY A 355 -32.60 2.44 8.96
C GLY A 355 -33.63 1.58 8.26
N ASP A 356 -34.35 0.79 9.06
CA ASP A 356 -35.23 -0.26 8.58
C ASP A 356 -36.41 0.31 7.77
N VAL A 357 -36.76 -0.40 6.70
CA VAL A 357 -37.98 -0.12 5.92
C VAL A 357 -38.88 -1.34 5.95
N THR A 358 -40.14 -1.14 6.31
CA THR A 358 -41.17 -2.17 6.26
C THR A 358 -42.17 -1.83 5.17
N LEU A 359 -42.29 -2.72 4.19
CA LEU A 359 -43.37 -2.72 3.21
C LEU A 359 -44.48 -3.64 3.71
N ARG A 360 -45.65 -3.07 3.96
CA ARG A 360 -46.86 -3.79 4.35
C ARG A 360 -47.87 -3.80 3.21
N ILE A 361 -48.41 -4.98 2.90
CA ILE A 361 -49.44 -5.17 1.88
C ILE A 361 -50.65 -5.82 2.53
N ASP A 362 -51.78 -5.12 2.54
CA ASP A 362 -53.04 -5.68 3.01
C ASP A 362 -53.85 -6.23 1.82
N ILE A 363 -54.17 -7.53 1.88
CA ILE A 363 -54.85 -8.27 0.81
C ILE A 363 -55.90 -9.22 1.40
N GLY A 364 -57.18 -8.94 1.12
CA GLY A 364 -58.30 -9.68 1.70
C GLY A 364 -58.32 -9.57 3.24
N GLN A 365 -58.05 -10.67 3.94
CA GLN A 365 -57.89 -10.71 5.41
C GLN A 365 -56.43 -10.92 5.84
N LEU A 366 -55.49 -10.86 4.91
CA LEU A 366 -54.07 -11.09 5.15
C LEU A 366 -53.31 -9.77 5.19
N THR A 367 -52.31 -9.70 6.07
CA THR A 367 -51.29 -8.66 6.08
C THR A 367 -49.95 -9.31 5.77
N LEU A 368 -49.33 -8.87 4.69
CA LEU A 368 -48.01 -9.34 4.25
C LEU A 368 -46.98 -8.29 4.62
N LEU A 369 -45.84 -8.73 5.16
CA LEU A 369 -44.74 -7.86 5.56
C LEU A 369 -43.48 -8.24 4.79
N LYS A 370 -42.79 -7.23 4.26
CA LYS A 370 -41.46 -7.34 3.68
C LYS A 370 -40.56 -6.32 4.34
N ASP A 371 -39.60 -6.82 5.11
CA ASP A 371 -38.66 -5.97 5.84
C ASP A 371 -37.31 -5.85 5.11
N TYR A 372 -36.84 -4.62 5.04
CA TYR A 372 -35.54 -4.22 4.51
C TYR A 372 -34.70 -3.70 5.67
N ASN A 373 -33.96 -4.61 6.30
CA ASN A 373 -33.29 -4.31 7.57
C ASN A 373 -31.92 -3.63 7.39
N GLY A 374 -31.55 -2.89 8.43
CA GLY A 374 -30.31 -2.17 8.65
C GLY A 374 -30.31 -0.76 8.06
N VAL A 375 -29.20 -0.07 8.26
CA VAL A 375 -28.95 1.33 7.83
C VAL A 375 -29.04 1.53 6.31
N LYS A 376 -28.90 0.45 5.55
CA LYS A 376 -29.07 0.40 4.09
C LYS A 376 -30.47 -0.06 3.68
N GLY A 377 -31.43 -0.14 4.61
CA GLY A 377 -32.79 -0.65 4.40
C GLY A 377 -33.50 0.08 3.28
N PHE A 378 -33.54 1.42 3.35
CA PHE A 378 -34.16 2.23 2.31
C PHE A 378 -33.47 2.11 0.96
N SER A 379 -32.14 2.10 0.91
CA SER A 379 -31.40 1.91 -0.34
C SER A 379 -31.72 0.55 -0.99
N LYS A 380 -31.83 -0.52 -0.20
CA LYS A 380 -32.24 -1.86 -0.70
C LYS A 380 -33.66 -1.83 -1.25
N PHE A 381 -34.59 -1.19 -0.53
CA PHE A 381 -35.96 -1.00 -1.02
C PHE A 381 -35.98 -0.25 -2.36
N LEU A 382 -35.22 0.85 -2.49
CA LEU A 382 -35.17 1.64 -3.72
C LEU A 382 -34.57 0.86 -4.90
N VAL A 383 -33.62 -0.05 -4.65
CA VAL A 383 -33.10 -0.97 -5.68
C VAL A 383 -34.14 -2.00 -6.12
N ASP A 384 -34.88 -2.59 -5.18
CA ASP A 384 -35.96 -3.54 -5.49
C ASP A 384 -37.04 -2.92 -6.40
N PHE A 385 -37.18 -1.59 -6.37
CA PHE A 385 -38.11 -0.80 -7.17
C PHE A 385 -37.42 0.13 -8.17
N GLN A 386 -36.15 -0.14 -8.56
CA GLN A 386 -35.39 0.77 -9.43
C GLN A 386 -36.08 1.06 -10.78
N ASP A 387 -36.84 0.08 -11.29
CA ASP A 387 -37.59 0.16 -12.55
C ASP A 387 -39.05 0.63 -12.35
N GLY A 388 -39.38 1.07 -11.13
CA GLY A 388 -40.70 1.54 -10.73
C GLY A 388 -41.73 0.43 -10.48
N ARG A 389 -41.34 -0.85 -10.57
CA ARG A 389 -42.23 -2.00 -10.38
C ARG A 389 -41.52 -3.14 -9.67
N ARG A 390 -42.22 -3.77 -8.70
CA ARG A 390 -41.81 -5.03 -8.08
C ARG A 390 -42.96 -6.02 -8.12
N VAL A 391 -42.65 -7.25 -8.50
CA VAL A 391 -43.59 -8.37 -8.48
C VAL A 391 -43.17 -9.30 -7.35
N PHE A 392 -44.04 -9.44 -6.36
CA PHE A 392 -43.89 -10.39 -5.27
C PHE A 392 -44.65 -11.68 -5.57
N THR A 393 -44.13 -12.77 -5.02
CA THR A 393 -44.70 -14.12 -5.12
C THR A 393 -44.99 -14.66 -3.72
N PRO A 394 -45.76 -15.76 -3.58
CA PRO A 394 -45.95 -16.39 -2.27
C PRO A 394 -44.66 -16.80 -1.55
N ASP A 395 -43.56 -17.00 -2.30
CA ASP A 395 -42.26 -17.35 -1.72
C ASP A 395 -41.59 -16.15 -1.02
N ASP A 396 -41.96 -14.92 -1.37
CA ASP A 396 -41.53 -13.71 -0.67
C ASP A 396 -42.20 -13.55 0.71
N PHE A 397 -43.28 -14.32 0.98
CA PHE A 397 -44.05 -14.27 2.23
C PHE A 397 -44.24 -15.66 2.85
N PRO A 398 -43.17 -16.26 3.42
CA PRO A 398 -43.20 -17.66 3.87
C PRO A 398 -44.30 -17.97 4.88
N ASN A 399 -44.61 -17.03 5.78
CA ASN A 399 -45.61 -17.18 6.83
C ASN A 399 -47.05 -17.23 6.29
N GLN A 400 -47.33 -16.59 5.15
CA GLN A 400 -48.66 -16.52 4.53
C GLN A 400 -48.75 -17.33 3.22
N ARG A 401 -47.67 -18.02 2.81
CA ARG A 401 -47.57 -18.75 1.54
C ARG A 401 -48.76 -19.67 1.26
N ALA A 402 -49.14 -20.49 2.23
CA ALA A 402 -50.26 -21.44 2.09
C ALA A 402 -51.61 -20.72 1.95
N GLN A 403 -51.81 -19.61 2.66
CA GLN A 403 -53.03 -18.81 2.59
C GLN A 403 -53.14 -18.10 1.23
N LEU A 404 -52.04 -17.55 0.72
CA LEU A 404 -51.97 -16.94 -0.62
C LEU A 404 -52.29 -17.97 -1.71
N ALA A 405 -51.74 -19.17 -1.63
CA ALA A 405 -52.03 -20.25 -2.57
C ALA A 405 -53.52 -20.66 -2.56
N ASN A 406 -54.13 -20.80 -1.38
CA ASN A 406 -55.56 -21.13 -1.24
C ASN A 406 -56.49 -20.04 -1.82
N LEU A 407 -56.04 -18.79 -1.79
CA LEU A 407 -56.71 -17.63 -2.38
C LEU A 407 -56.42 -17.46 -3.87
N GLY A 408 -55.61 -18.33 -4.47
CA GLY A 408 -55.24 -18.26 -5.89
C GLY A 408 -54.29 -17.12 -6.23
N VAL A 409 -53.61 -16.54 -5.24
CA VAL A 409 -52.61 -15.47 -5.44
C VAL A 409 -51.29 -16.10 -5.87
N ARG A 410 -50.91 -15.89 -7.13
CA ARG A 410 -49.63 -16.30 -7.74
C ARG A 410 -48.60 -15.18 -7.74
N TYR A 411 -49.06 -13.94 -7.92
CA TYR A 411 -48.22 -12.77 -7.82
C TYR A 411 -49.00 -11.56 -7.32
N ILE A 412 -48.28 -10.62 -6.74
CA ILE A 412 -48.75 -9.29 -6.34
C ILE A 412 -47.82 -8.28 -7.01
N ASP A 413 -48.35 -7.31 -7.72
CA ASP A 413 -47.55 -6.28 -8.37
C ASP A 413 -47.78 -4.90 -7.75
N LEU A 414 -46.66 -4.30 -7.32
CA LEU A 414 -46.62 -2.96 -6.76
C LEU A 414 -45.85 -2.04 -7.71
N ASN A 415 -46.36 -0.83 -7.87
CA ASN A 415 -45.81 0.15 -8.81
C ASN A 415 -45.61 1.49 -8.08
N TYR A 416 -44.43 2.08 -8.23
CA TYR A 416 -44.03 3.37 -7.66
C TYR A 416 -43.30 4.21 -8.71
N GLU A 417 -43.59 5.50 -8.78
CA GLU A 417 -42.74 6.47 -9.45
C GLU A 417 -41.83 7.09 -8.40
N ILE A 418 -40.51 7.01 -8.60
CA ILE A 418 -39.51 7.38 -7.60
C ILE A 418 -38.56 8.43 -8.18
N HIS A 419 -38.40 9.54 -7.47
CA HIS A 419 -37.52 10.64 -7.81
C HIS A 419 -36.58 11.00 -6.64
N GLY A 420 -35.33 11.36 -6.96
CA GLY A 420 -34.33 11.73 -5.94
C GLY A 420 -33.58 10.54 -5.31
N GLN A 421 -33.86 9.31 -5.73
CA GLN A 421 -33.29 8.08 -5.16
C GLN A 421 -31.80 7.84 -5.46
N ARG A 422 -31.23 8.49 -6.47
CA ARG A 422 -29.87 8.16 -6.96
C ARG A 422 -28.78 8.20 -5.87
N PRO A 423 -28.66 9.26 -5.04
CA PRO A 423 -27.67 9.30 -3.96
C PRO A 423 -27.88 8.19 -2.92
N VAL A 424 -29.13 7.90 -2.59
CA VAL A 424 -29.53 6.89 -1.60
C VAL A 424 -29.18 5.49 -2.09
N VAL A 425 -29.42 5.20 -3.38
CA VAL A 425 -29.07 3.92 -4.01
C VAL A 425 -27.54 3.75 -4.12
N GLN A 426 -26.82 4.79 -4.53
CA GLN A 426 -25.35 4.76 -4.68
C GLN A 426 -24.64 4.35 -3.39
N MET A 427 -25.18 4.72 -2.22
CA MET A 427 -24.67 4.32 -0.92
C MET A 427 -24.39 2.82 -0.78
N LEU A 428 -25.21 1.96 -1.40
CA LEU A 428 -25.07 0.51 -1.29
C LEU A 428 -23.64 0.06 -1.62
N ASP A 429 -23.06 0.69 -2.64
CA ASP A 429 -21.73 0.38 -3.15
C ASP A 429 -20.65 1.32 -2.62
N THR A 430 -21.00 2.58 -2.34
CA THR A 430 -20.01 3.63 -2.07
C THR A 430 -19.72 3.86 -0.58
N VAL A 431 -20.56 3.35 0.33
CA VAL A 431 -20.33 3.45 1.78
C VAL A 431 -20.06 2.05 2.36
N PRO A 432 -18.79 1.65 2.50
CA PRO A 432 -18.44 0.38 3.13
C PRO A 432 -18.79 0.44 4.63
N LEU A 433 -19.56 -0.55 5.10
CA LEU A 433 -19.88 -0.71 6.53
C LEU A 433 -18.98 -1.73 7.22
N ASP A 434 -18.21 -2.48 6.44
CA ASP A 434 -17.26 -3.47 6.91
C ASP A 434 -15.91 -3.13 6.30
N MET A 435 -14.87 -3.32 7.10
CA MET A 435 -13.48 -3.06 6.73
C MET A 435 -12.73 -4.37 6.56
N PRO A 436 -11.84 -4.49 5.56
CA PRO A 436 -11.14 -5.74 5.29
C PRO A 436 -10.20 -6.04 6.47
N PRO A 437 -10.14 -7.30 6.94
CA PRO A 437 -9.22 -7.66 8.00
C PRO A 437 -7.76 -7.53 7.55
N THR A 438 -7.49 -7.64 6.24
CA THR A 438 -6.14 -7.57 5.66
C THR A 438 -6.07 -6.51 4.56
N ILE A 439 -5.21 -5.51 4.77
CA ILE A 439 -4.95 -4.41 3.83
C ILE A 439 -3.56 -4.47 3.20
N ALA A 440 -2.63 -5.22 3.80
CA ALA A 440 -1.30 -5.41 3.24
C ALA A 440 -0.82 -6.85 3.47
N TYR A 441 -0.22 -7.46 2.43
CA TYR A 441 0.41 -8.77 2.56
C TYR A 441 1.85 -8.63 3.05
N CYS A 442 2.16 -9.38 4.10
CA CYS A 442 3.53 -9.62 4.54
C CYS A 442 3.98 -11.03 4.14
N TRP A 443 5.26 -11.32 4.43
CA TRP A 443 6.02 -12.56 4.19
C TRP A 443 5.28 -13.77 3.62
#